data_AF-A0A4Y2VH94-F1
#
_entry.id   AF-A0A4Y2VH94-F1
#
_cell.length_a   1.000
_cell.length_b   1.000
_cell.length_c   1.000
_cell.angle_alpha   90.00
_cell.angle_beta   90.00
_cell.angle_gamma   90.00
#
_symmetry.space_group_name_H-M   'P 1'
#
loop_
_entity.id
_entity.type
_entity.pdbx_description
1 polymer ?
#
loop_
_entity_poly.entity_id
_entity_poly.type
_entity_poly.pdbx_seq_one_letter_code
_entity_poly.pdbx_strand_id
1 'polypeptide(L)'
;MPCNWSKWKMRFESYRIASGLSTKTGNEQVNSLLYIRGEQAEDIFSSFGLSETEQDDFDTVLKKFNEHFVVNKNTIFERAQFNKRIQLDGKSVNMFITALYTLAEHCEYGVLHGELIRDRIVVSIRDKNLSEKLQLDADLTLTKVIERIRLTEVVKEQQEKLIEKKRAFVNAISPNKLAKLLKQKPSTGARK
;
A
#
# COMPACT_ATOMS: atom_id res chain seq x y z
N MET A 1 4.85 5.44 -20.94
CA MET A 1 4.84 5.24 -19.47
C MET A 1 4.95 6.60 -18.82
N PRO A 2 3.98 7.08 -18.02
CA PRO A 2 4.17 8.29 -17.23
C PRO A 2 5.43 8.09 -16.40
N CYS A 3 6.48 8.83 -16.74
CA CYS A 3 7.78 8.59 -16.15
C CYS A 3 7.66 8.92 -14.66
N ASN A 4 8.14 8.02 -13.80
CA ASN A 4 8.42 8.41 -12.43
C ASN A 4 9.63 9.35 -12.48
N TRP A 5 9.37 10.61 -12.83
CA TRP A 5 10.36 11.66 -13.05
C TRP A 5 11.28 11.78 -11.84
N SER A 6 10.72 11.67 -10.63
CA SER A 6 11.49 11.64 -9.38
C SER A 6 12.50 10.50 -9.32
N LYS A 7 12.09 9.26 -9.64
CA LYS A 7 13.01 8.11 -9.68
C LYS A 7 14.04 8.23 -10.80
N TRP A 8 13.64 8.73 -11.97
CA TRP A 8 14.57 8.93 -13.08
C TRP A 8 15.61 10.01 -12.75
N LYS A 9 15.16 11.16 -12.27
CA LYS A 9 16.01 12.28 -11.83
C LYS A 9 17.04 11.82 -10.79
N MET A 10 16.60 11.06 -9.78
CA MET A 10 17.50 10.51 -8.76
C MET A 10 18.61 9.63 -9.36
N ARG A 11 18.26 8.76 -10.33
CA ARG A 11 19.22 7.92 -11.03
C ARG A 11 20.15 8.73 -11.92
N PHE A 12 19.62 9.73 -12.63
CA PHE A 12 20.41 10.63 -13.45
C PHE A 12 21.41 11.42 -12.61
N GLU A 13 21.00 11.93 -11.44
CA GLU A 13 21.91 12.65 -10.53
C GLU A 13 23.04 11.75 -10.03
N SER A 14 22.72 10.49 -9.70
CA SER A 14 23.73 9.50 -9.31
C SER A 14 24.70 9.22 -10.45
N TYR A 15 24.22 9.08 -11.69
CA TYR A 15 25.06 8.95 -12.88
C TYR A 15 25.92 10.19 -13.10
N ARG A 16 25.34 11.39 -12.97
CA ARG A 16 26.01 12.68 -13.17
C ARG A 16 27.20 12.85 -12.23
N ILE A 17 27.06 12.42 -10.98
CA ILE A 17 28.14 12.41 -10.00
C ILE A 17 29.15 11.31 -10.33
N ALA A 18 28.70 10.06 -10.49
CA ALA A 18 29.58 8.90 -10.65
C ALA A 18 30.43 8.92 -11.93
N SER A 19 29.90 9.49 -13.01
CA SER A 19 30.60 9.62 -14.30
C SER A 19 31.54 10.83 -14.36
N GLY A 20 31.50 11.72 -13.37
CA GLY A 20 32.19 13.01 -13.42
C GLY A 20 31.51 14.05 -14.33
N LEU A 21 30.33 13.75 -14.89
CA LEU A 21 29.56 14.72 -15.71
C LEU A 21 29.26 16.01 -14.93
N SER A 22 29.07 15.93 -13.60
CA SER A 22 28.86 17.09 -12.72
C SER A 22 29.95 18.17 -12.78
N THR A 23 31.16 17.83 -13.24
CA THR A 23 32.29 18.78 -13.35
C THR A 23 32.47 19.34 -14.75
N LYS A 24 31.63 18.93 -15.71
CA LYS A 24 31.64 19.38 -17.10
C LYS A 24 30.93 20.71 -17.27
N THR A 25 31.03 21.31 -18.45
CA THR A 25 30.30 22.55 -18.76
C THR A 25 28.78 22.33 -18.67
N GLY A 26 28.02 23.38 -18.38
CA GLY A 26 26.57 23.26 -18.26
C GLY A 26 25.91 22.75 -19.55
N ASN A 27 26.39 23.21 -20.72
CA ASN A 27 26.00 22.69 -22.03
C ASN A 27 26.24 21.17 -22.17
N GLU A 28 27.41 20.65 -21.77
CA GLU A 28 27.69 19.20 -21.81
C GLU A 28 26.75 18.41 -20.87
N GLN A 29 26.45 18.97 -19.70
CA GLN A 29 25.51 18.37 -18.73
C GLN A 29 24.08 18.34 -19.27
N VAL A 30 23.62 19.44 -19.88
CA VAL A 30 22.29 19.56 -20.48
C VAL A 30 22.15 18.61 -21.67
N ASN A 31 23.11 18.58 -22.61
CA ASN A 31 23.06 17.65 -23.73
C ASN A 31 23.05 16.18 -23.27
N SER A 32 23.82 15.85 -22.24
CA SER A 32 23.80 14.51 -21.66
C SER A 32 22.45 14.16 -21.03
N LEU A 33 21.78 15.13 -20.39
CA LEU A 33 20.42 14.97 -19.87
C LEU A 33 19.42 14.69 -20.98
N LEU A 34 19.45 15.49 -22.05
CA LEU A 34 18.56 15.33 -23.21
C LEU A 34 18.77 13.97 -23.87
N TYR A 35 20.02 13.62 -24.16
CA TYR A 35 20.39 12.35 -24.78
C TYR A 35 19.94 11.13 -23.98
N ILE A 36 20.21 11.11 -22.66
CA ILE A 36 19.85 9.97 -21.80
C ILE A 36 18.34 9.87 -21.59
N ARG A 37 17.63 11.01 -21.60
CA ARG A 37 16.18 11.03 -21.46
C ARG A 37 15.47 10.61 -22.76
N GLY A 38 16.09 10.86 -23.91
CA GLY A 38 15.63 10.50 -25.25
C GLY A 38 14.82 11.58 -25.95
N GLU A 39 14.41 11.33 -27.19
CA GLU A 39 13.76 12.27 -28.13
C GLU A 39 12.65 13.15 -27.51
N GLN A 40 11.77 12.58 -26.69
CA GLN A 40 10.71 13.34 -26.00
C GLN A 40 11.23 14.48 -25.11
N ALA A 41 12.47 14.39 -24.63
CA ALA A 41 13.09 15.43 -23.82
C ALA A 41 13.45 16.66 -24.65
N GLU A 42 13.84 16.49 -25.90
CA GLU A 42 14.22 17.58 -26.81
C GLU A 42 13.00 18.41 -27.20
N ASP A 43 11.86 17.75 -27.46
CA ASP A 43 10.57 18.41 -27.69
C ASP A 43 10.14 19.25 -26.48
N ILE A 44 10.21 18.64 -25.28
CA ILE A 44 9.85 19.32 -24.03
C ILE A 44 10.82 20.48 -23.75
N PHE A 45 12.12 20.28 -23.95
CA PHE A 45 13.14 21.30 -23.76
C PHE A 45 12.91 22.51 -24.66
N SER A 46 12.62 22.28 -25.94
CA SER A 46 12.30 23.33 -26.91
C SER A 46 11.06 24.13 -26.52
N SER A 47 10.11 23.52 -25.81
CA SER A 47 8.90 24.19 -25.32
C SER A 47 9.11 25.15 -24.15
N PHE A 48 10.28 25.12 -23.50
CA PHE A 48 10.54 25.95 -22.30
C PHE A 48 10.79 27.43 -22.60
N GLY A 49 11.11 27.79 -23.85
CA GLY A 49 11.37 29.18 -24.24
C GLY A 49 12.57 29.81 -23.51
N LEU A 50 13.61 29.02 -23.23
CA LEU A 50 14.82 29.47 -22.53
C LEU A 50 15.72 30.30 -23.45
N SER A 51 16.35 31.34 -22.90
CA SER A 51 17.44 32.06 -23.57
C SER A 51 18.68 31.18 -23.76
N GLU A 52 19.60 31.56 -24.66
CA GLU A 52 20.84 30.79 -24.91
C GLU A 52 21.64 30.54 -23.63
N THR A 53 21.74 31.55 -22.76
CA THR A 53 22.45 31.43 -21.47
C THR A 53 21.75 30.48 -20.50
N GLU A 54 20.41 30.42 -20.53
CA GLU A 54 19.64 29.52 -19.67
C GLU A 54 19.62 28.08 -20.20
N GLN A 55 19.73 27.89 -21.52
CA GLN A 55 19.83 26.57 -22.13
C GLN A 55 21.12 25.85 -21.72
N ASP A 56 22.18 26.61 -21.46
CA ASP A 56 23.46 26.08 -20.97
C ASP A 56 23.54 25.96 -19.45
N ASP A 57 22.53 26.39 -18.70
CA ASP A 57 22.49 26.27 -17.24
C ASP A 57 21.73 25.01 -16.81
N PHE A 58 22.49 23.97 -16.42
CA PHE A 58 21.95 22.69 -15.98
C PHE A 58 20.88 22.81 -14.89
N ASP A 59 21.09 23.69 -13.90
CA ASP A 59 20.16 23.80 -12.78
C ASP A 59 18.83 24.44 -13.21
N THR A 60 18.89 25.48 -14.06
CA THR A 60 17.71 26.10 -14.67
C THR A 60 16.95 25.11 -15.55
N VAL A 61 17.64 24.38 -16.42
CA VAL A 61 17.03 23.36 -17.29
C VAL A 61 16.39 22.24 -16.48
N LEU A 62 17.09 21.70 -15.49
CA LEU A 62 16.56 20.65 -14.63
C LEU A 62 15.34 21.14 -13.84
N LYS A 63 15.33 22.40 -13.39
CA LYS A 63 14.17 23.04 -12.75
C LYS A 63 12.96 23.09 -13.69
N LYS A 64 13.12 23.51 -14.94
CA LYS A 64 12.03 23.51 -15.93
C LYS A 64 11.47 22.12 -16.20
N PHE A 65 12.33 21.11 -16.32
CA PHE A 65 11.87 19.73 -16.41
C PHE A 65 11.14 19.27 -15.15
N ASN A 66 11.61 19.65 -13.96
CA ASN A 66 10.85 19.39 -12.73
C ASN A 66 9.48 20.04 -12.79
N GLU A 67 9.37 21.33 -13.13
CA GLU A 67 8.08 22.03 -13.23
C GLU A 67 7.16 21.33 -14.23
N HIS A 68 7.65 20.98 -15.43
CA HIS A 68 6.88 20.29 -16.44
C HIS A 68 6.35 18.93 -15.96
N PHE A 69 7.19 18.09 -15.37
CA PHE A 69 6.79 16.75 -14.94
C PHE A 69 6.08 16.72 -13.58
N VAL A 70 6.34 17.69 -12.68
CA VAL A 70 5.69 17.83 -11.38
C VAL A 70 4.31 18.48 -11.51
N VAL A 71 4.14 19.49 -12.38
CA VAL A 71 2.81 20.05 -12.70
C VAL A 71 1.92 18.97 -13.32
N ASN A 72 2.51 18.01 -14.03
CA ASN A 72 1.80 16.84 -14.56
C ASN A 72 1.54 15.72 -13.53
N LYS A 73 2.04 15.82 -12.30
CA LYS A 73 1.63 14.95 -11.19
C LYS A 73 0.33 15.49 -10.63
N ASN A 74 -0.80 15.01 -11.16
CA ASN A 74 -2.11 15.40 -10.66
C ASN A 74 -2.36 14.76 -9.29
N THR A 75 -1.86 15.40 -8.22
CA THR A 75 -2.02 14.95 -6.84
C THR A 75 -3.49 14.74 -6.47
N ILE A 76 -4.42 15.51 -7.06
CA ILE A 76 -5.86 15.32 -6.84
C ILE A 76 -6.35 13.99 -7.44
N PHE A 77 -5.89 13.63 -8.64
CA PHE A 77 -6.17 12.33 -9.24
C PHE A 77 -5.61 11.18 -8.40
N GLU A 78 -4.36 11.28 -7.93
CA GLU A 78 -3.75 10.26 -7.07
C GLU A 78 -4.53 10.08 -5.76
N ARG A 79 -4.89 11.19 -5.11
CA ARG A 79 -5.74 11.17 -3.91
C ARG A 79 -7.12 10.57 -4.19
N ALA A 80 -7.68 10.81 -5.38
CA ALA A 80 -8.94 10.19 -5.78
C ALA A 80 -8.80 8.68 -5.97
N GLN A 81 -7.70 8.19 -6.56
CA GLN A 81 -7.40 6.76 -6.67
C GLN A 81 -7.26 6.12 -5.28
N PHE A 82 -6.48 6.75 -4.39
CA PHE A 82 -6.33 6.31 -3.01
C PHE A 82 -7.67 6.24 -2.28
N ASN A 83 -8.49 7.29 -2.36
CA ASN A 83 -9.75 7.39 -1.64
C ASN A 83 -10.82 6.41 -2.17
N LYS A 84 -10.77 6.05 -3.45
CA LYS A 84 -11.62 5.02 -4.06
C LYS A 84 -11.15 3.59 -3.78
N ARG A 85 -9.96 3.40 -3.21
CA ARG A 85 -9.39 2.07 -3.02
C ARG A 85 -10.14 1.31 -1.91
N ILE A 86 -10.71 0.17 -2.29
CA ILE A 86 -11.36 -0.77 -1.37
C ILE A 86 -10.67 -2.14 -1.39
N GLN A 87 -10.82 -2.91 -0.31
CA GLN A 87 -10.38 -4.30 -0.30
C GLN A 87 -11.25 -5.12 -1.27
N LEU A 88 -10.63 -5.64 -2.34
CA LEU A 88 -11.30 -6.45 -3.35
C LEU A 88 -11.69 -7.83 -2.82
N ASP A 89 -12.73 -8.42 -3.42
CA ASP A 89 -13.14 -9.77 -3.08
C ASP A 89 -12.06 -10.81 -3.41
N GLY A 90 -11.96 -11.84 -2.56
CA GLY A 90 -10.91 -12.87 -2.67
C GLY A 90 -9.47 -12.41 -2.44
N LYS A 91 -9.20 -11.11 -2.19
CA LYS A 91 -7.85 -10.60 -1.89
C LYS A 91 -7.62 -10.48 -0.38
N SER A 92 -6.40 -10.81 0.05
CA SER A 92 -5.98 -10.69 1.45
C SER A 92 -5.94 -9.23 1.90
N VAL A 93 -6.08 -8.99 3.20
CA VAL A 93 -6.02 -7.62 3.72
C VAL A 93 -4.61 -7.05 3.59
N ASN A 94 -3.58 -7.90 3.71
CA ASN A 94 -2.19 -7.48 3.50
C ASN A 94 -1.95 -6.92 2.09
N MET A 95 -2.47 -7.57 1.04
CA MET A 95 -2.36 -7.03 -0.34
C MET A 95 -3.04 -5.67 -0.48
N PHE A 96 -4.18 -5.48 0.18
CA PHE A 96 -4.90 -4.21 0.19
C PHE A 96 -4.09 -3.12 0.91
N ILE A 97 -3.51 -3.42 2.08
CA ILE A 97 -2.65 -2.49 2.82
C ILE A 97 -1.44 -2.07 1.97
N THR A 98 -0.74 -3.03 1.34
CA THR A 98 0.40 -2.73 0.45
C THR A 98 0.01 -1.81 -0.71
N ALA A 99 -1.17 -2.03 -1.31
CA ALA A 99 -1.69 -1.16 -2.36
C ALA A 99 -1.97 0.26 -1.85
N LEU A 100 -2.50 0.42 -0.63
CA LEU A 100 -2.72 1.74 -0.02
C LEU A 100 -1.42 2.49 0.21
N TYR A 101 -0.39 1.84 0.75
CA TYR A 101 0.94 2.45 0.88
C TYR A 101 1.45 2.92 -0.48
N THR A 102 1.38 2.07 -1.50
CA THR A 102 1.86 2.39 -2.86
C THR A 102 1.15 3.61 -3.46
N LEU A 103 -0.17 3.73 -3.25
CA LEU A 103 -0.95 4.88 -3.73
C LEU A 103 -0.62 6.15 -2.92
N ALA A 104 -0.45 6.03 -1.60
CA ALA A 104 -0.18 7.16 -0.71
C ALA A 104 1.15 7.86 -1.01
N GLU A 105 2.17 7.15 -1.52
CA GLU A 105 3.45 7.72 -1.96
C GLU A 105 3.28 8.85 -3.00
N HIS A 106 2.21 8.80 -3.78
CA HIS A 106 1.94 9.77 -4.84
C HIS A 106 0.95 10.86 -4.42
N CYS A 107 0.40 10.77 -3.21
CA CYS A 107 -0.68 11.64 -2.73
C CYS A 107 -0.19 12.90 -1.99
N GLU A 108 1.11 13.01 -1.68
CA GLU A 108 1.70 14.17 -1.00
C GLU A 108 0.98 14.51 0.31
N TYR A 109 0.73 13.48 1.12
CA TYR A 109 0.04 13.63 2.40
C TYR A 109 0.93 14.19 3.53
N GLY A 110 2.24 14.24 3.32
CA GLY A 110 3.18 14.78 4.31
C GLY A 110 3.05 14.09 5.66
N VAL A 111 2.94 14.89 6.74
CA VAL A 111 2.82 14.39 8.12
C VAL A 111 1.57 13.52 8.34
N LEU A 112 0.51 13.71 7.55
CA LEU A 112 -0.75 12.96 7.65
C LEU A 112 -0.71 11.61 6.94
N HIS A 113 0.42 11.24 6.31
CA HIS A 113 0.53 10.01 5.53
C HIS A 113 0.07 8.76 6.30
N GLY A 114 0.52 8.60 7.55
CA GLY A 114 0.12 7.46 8.37
C GLY A 114 -1.36 7.48 8.78
N GLU A 115 -1.89 8.64 9.12
CA GLU A 115 -3.28 8.81 9.55
C GLU A 115 -4.26 8.53 8.40
N LEU A 116 -3.97 9.02 7.21
CA LEU A 116 -4.84 8.82 6.05
C LEU A 116 -4.84 7.36 5.58
N ILE A 117 -3.71 6.65 5.67
CA ILE A 117 -3.67 5.19 5.43
C ILE A 117 -4.52 4.47 6.49
N ARG A 118 -4.35 4.81 7.78
CA ARG A 118 -5.15 4.23 8.88
C ARG A 118 -6.64 4.40 8.61
N ASP A 119 -7.08 5.64 8.37
CA ASP A 119 -8.48 5.97 8.14
C ASP A 119 -9.02 5.26 6.90
N ARG A 120 -8.18 5.15 5.87
CA ARG A 120 -8.60 4.45 4.65
C ARG A 120 -8.79 2.97 4.88
N ILE A 121 -7.89 2.32 5.62
CA ILE A 121 -8.03 0.92 6.02
C ILE A 121 -9.32 0.73 6.80
N VAL A 122 -9.53 1.51 7.87
CA VAL A 122 -10.68 1.36 8.79
C VAL A 122 -12.00 1.33 8.02
N VAL A 123 -12.21 2.26 7.09
CA VAL A 123 -13.49 2.36 6.35
C VAL A 123 -13.61 1.31 5.22
N SER A 124 -12.49 0.91 4.61
CA SER A 124 -12.50 0.21 3.32
C SER A 124 -12.11 -1.28 3.37
N ILE A 125 -11.87 -1.82 4.56
CA ILE A 125 -11.80 -3.28 4.76
C ILE A 125 -13.18 -3.94 4.57
N ARG A 126 -13.18 -5.20 4.14
CA ARG A 126 -14.39 -5.99 3.95
C ARG A 126 -15.02 -6.43 5.27
N ASP A 127 -14.20 -6.77 6.26
CA ASP A 127 -14.69 -7.17 7.57
C ASP A 127 -15.30 -5.98 8.32
N LYS A 128 -16.62 -5.85 8.24
CA LYS A 128 -17.36 -4.75 8.85
C LYS A 128 -17.36 -4.80 10.38
N ASN A 129 -17.33 -6.00 10.96
CA ASN A 129 -17.24 -6.15 12.41
C ASN A 129 -15.86 -5.71 12.93
N LEU A 130 -14.78 -6.04 12.20
CA LEU A 130 -13.46 -5.53 12.53
C LEU A 130 -13.39 -4.01 12.33
N SER A 131 -13.96 -3.48 11.24
CA SER A 131 -14.02 -2.04 10.97
C SER A 131 -14.67 -1.28 12.13
N GLU A 132 -15.82 -1.75 12.62
CA GLU A 132 -16.52 -1.16 13.77
C GLU A 132 -15.66 -1.20 15.03
N LYS A 133 -15.04 -2.35 15.34
CA LYS A 133 -14.13 -2.47 16.50
C LYS A 133 -12.92 -1.55 16.44
N LEU A 134 -12.40 -1.28 15.23
CA LEU A 134 -11.31 -0.33 15.05
C LEU A 134 -11.78 1.10 15.33
N GLN A 135 -12.99 1.47 14.90
CA GLN A 135 -13.56 2.82 15.15
C GLN A 135 -13.81 3.11 16.63
N LEU A 136 -14.00 2.09 17.46
CA LEU A 136 -14.19 2.24 18.91
C LEU A 136 -12.88 2.53 19.69
N ASP A 137 -11.72 2.42 19.05
CA ASP A 137 -10.43 2.70 19.68
C ASP A 137 -10.05 4.18 19.50
N ALA A 138 -10.14 4.97 20.57
CA ALA A 138 -9.83 6.40 20.55
C ALA A 138 -8.35 6.70 20.28
N ASP A 139 -7.45 5.77 20.63
CA ASP A 139 -6.00 5.93 20.47
C ASP A 139 -5.48 5.10 19.29
N LEU A 140 -6.31 4.91 18.27
CA LEU A 140 -6.00 4.05 17.14
C LEU A 140 -4.86 4.64 16.29
N THR A 141 -3.78 3.89 16.19
CA THR A 141 -2.63 4.20 15.32
C THR A 141 -2.59 3.25 14.13
N LEU A 142 -1.88 3.63 13.05
CA LEU A 142 -1.70 2.76 11.89
C LEU A 142 -1.08 1.40 12.28
N THR A 143 -0.09 1.41 13.17
CA THR A 143 0.55 0.19 13.69
C THR A 143 -0.47 -0.71 14.38
N LYS A 144 -1.28 -0.17 15.29
CA LYS A 144 -2.34 -0.92 15.98
C LYS A 144 -3.35 -1.52 14.99
N VAL A 145 -3.74 -0.79 13.95
CA VAL A 145 -4.64 -1.30 12.90
C VAL A 145 -4.03 -2.51 12.20
N ILE A 146 -2.79 -2.41 11.75
CA ILE A 146 -2.10 -3.48 11.01
C ILE A 146 -1.96 -4.73 11.89
N GLU A 147 -1.56 -4.56 13.15
CA GLU A 147 -1.43 -5.67 14.12
C GLU A 147 -2.78 -6.36 14.36
N ARG A 148 -3.85 -5.59 14.61
CA ARG A 148 -5.20 -6.14 14.83
C ARG A 148 -5.73 -6.90 13.62
N ILE A 149 -5.48 -6.39 12.41
CA ILE A 149 -5.87 -7.06 11.17
C ILE A 149 -5.16 -8.40 11.04
N ARG A 150 -3.84 -8.42 11.20
CA ARG A 150 -3.04 -9.66 11.10
C ARG A 150 -3.46 -10.67 12.15
N LEU A 151 -3.65 -10.22 13.39
CA LEU A 151 -4.12 -11.08 14.47
C LEU A 151 -5.52 -11.66 14.16
N THR A 152 -6.42 -10.85 13.59
CA THR A 152 -7.75 -11.31 13.19
C THR A 152 -7.69 -12.38 12.10
N GLU A 153 -6.80 -12.23 11.11
CA GLU A 153 -6.57 -13.27 10.08
C GLU A 153 -6.10 -14.59 10.72
N VAL A 154 -5.10 -14.52 11.61
CA VAL A 154 -4.56 -15.69 12.33
C VAL A 154 -5.64 -16.37 13.19
N VAL A 155 -6.41 -15.59 13.95
CA VAL A 155 -7.47 -16.13 14.82
C VAL A 155 -8.57 -16.80 14.01
N LYS A 156 -8.96 -16.24 12.85
CA LYS A 156 -9.95 -16.87 11.97
C LYS A 156 -9.49 -18.23 11.46
N GLU A 157 -8.25 -18.32 10.97
CA GLU A 157 -7.68 -19.60 10.53
C GLU A 157 -7.62 -20.63 11.67
N GLN A 158 -7.26 -20.20 12.88
CA GLN A 158 -7.23 -21.07 14.06
C GLN A 158 -8.64 -21.53 14.45
N GLN A 159 -9.64 -20.65 14.41
CA GLN A 159 -11.03 -21.00 14.70
C GLN A 159 -11.61 -21.98 13.69
N GLU A 160 -11.33 -21.81 12.40
CA GLU A 160 -11.74 -22.74 11.34
C GLU A 160 -11.19 -24.16 11.61
N LYS A 161 -9.91 -24.27 11.96
CA LYS A 161 -9.29 -25.55 12.34
C LYS A 161 -9.94 -26.19 13.56
N LEU A 162 -10.34 -25.40 14.56
CA LEU A 162 -11.05 -25.90 15.75
C LEU A 162 -12.45 -26.42 15.39
N ILE A 163 -13.17 -25.71 14.52
CA ILE A 163 -14.50 -26.11 14.04
C ILE A 163 -14.41 -27.40 13.23
N GLU A 164 -13.42 -27.53 12.36
CA GLU A 164 -13.17 -28.75 11.57
C GLU A 164 -12.86 -29.95 12.47
N LYS A 165 -11.96 -29.79 13.44
CA LYS A 165 -11.66 -30.83 14.45
C LYS A 165 -12.91 -31.25 15.22
N LYS A 166 -13.76 -30.29 15.61
CA LYS A 166 -15.03 -30.58 16.32
C LYS A 166 -16.00 -31.36 15.42
N ARG A 167 -16.13 -31.00 14.15
CA ARG A 167 -16.97 -31.74 13.17
C ARG A 167 -16.46 -33.17 12.97
N ALA A 168 -15.14 -33.35 12.80
CA ALA A 168 -14.53 -34.67 12.68
C ALA A 168 -14.78 -35.55 13.91
N PHE A 169 -14.66 -34.97 15.12
CA PHE A 169 -14.95 -35.67 16.36
C PHE A 169 -16.42 -36.12 16.46
N VAL A 170 -17.38 -35.24 16.12
CA VAL A 170 -18.82 -35.58 16.13
C VAL A 170 -19.13 -36.71 15.14
N ASN A 171 -18.56 -36.66 13.94
CA ASN A 171 -18.77 -37.69 12.92
C ASN A 171 -18.14 -39.05 13.29
N ALA A 172 -17.08 -39.06 14.09
CA ALA A 172 -16.41 -40.28 14.55
C ALA A 172 -17.15 -41.02 15.69
N ILE A 173 -18.16 -40.40 16.32
CA ILE A 173 -18.96 -41.06 17.35
C ILE A 173 -20.02 -41.93 16.66
N SER A 174 -19.76 -43.25 16.61
CA SER A 174 -20.75 -44.23 16.14
C SER A 174 -22.03 -44.20 17.00
N PRO A 175 -23.24 -44.33 16.40
CA PRO A 175 -24.51 -44.41 17.14
C PRO A 175 -24.51 -45.48 18.25
N ASN A 176 -23.77 -46.58 18.04
CA ASN A 176 -23.64 -47.67 18.99
C ASN A 176 -22.89 -47.30 20.28
N LYS A 177 -21.99 -46.29 20.23
CA LYS A 177 -21.23 -45.82 21.41
C LYS A 177 -22.08 -44.91 22.30
N LEU A 178 -22.96 -44.09 21.70
CA LEU A 178 -23.89 -43.21 22.43
C LEU A 178 -24.97 -44.01 23.18
N ALA A 179 -25.49 -45.08 22.58
CA ALA A 179 -26.45 -45.98 23.23
C ALA A 179 -25.86 -46.71 24.46
N LYS A 180 -24.55 -46.99 24.46
CA LYS A 180 -23.85 -47.64 25.57
C LYS A 180 -23.57 -46.70 26.76
N LEU A 181 -23.50 -45.38 26.51
CA LEU A 181 -23.36 -44.34 27.53
C LEU A 181 -24.69 -44.00 28.21
N LEU A 182 -25.80 -43.98 27.45
CA LEU A 182 -27.14 -43.71 28.01
C LEU A 182 -27.69 -44.87 28.87
N LYS A 183 -27.23 -46.11 28.64
CA LYS A 183 -27.60 -47.28 29.45
C LYS A 183 -26.87 -47.41 30.80
N GLN A 184 -25.90 -46.53 31.10
CA GLN A 184 -25.08 -46.59 32.32
C GLN A 184 -25.46 -45.57 33.41
N LYS A 185 -26.52 -44.76 33.24
CA LYS A 185 -27.01 -43.95 34.37
C LYS A 185 -27.64 -44.86 35.44
N PRO A 186 -27.13 -44.90 36.68
CA PRO A 186 -27.76 -45.66 37.75
C PRO A 186 -29.08 -44.97 38.12
N SER A 187 -30.15 -45.76 38.27
CA SER A 187 -31.37 -45.30 38.90
C SER A 187 -31.04 -44.92 40.35
N THR A 188 -31.10 -43.63 40.69
CA THR A 188 -31.20 -43.18 42.07
C THR A 188 -32.51 -43.70 42.64
N GLY A 189 -32.46 -44.90 43.24
CA GLY A 189 -33.52 -45.47 44.03
C GLY A 189 -33.59 -44.76 45.37
N ALA A 190 -34.63 -43.94 45.53
CA ALA A 190 -35.09 -43.48 46.82
C ALA A 190 -35.62 -44.66 47.65
N ARG A 191 -35.32 -44.71 48.95
CA ARG A 191 -36.34 -44.99 49.97
C ARG A 191 -35.87 -44.67 51.39
N LYS A 192 -36.82 -44.08 52.10
CA LYS A 192 -36.90 -43.88 53.55
C LYS A 192 -36.86 -45.22 54.29
#